data_AF-A0A4S2EUJ5-F1
#
_entry.id   AF-A0A4S2EUJ5-F1
#
_cell.length_a   1.000
_cell.length_b   1.000
_cell.length_c   1.000
_cell.angle_alpha   90.00
_cell.angle_beta   90.00
_cell.angle_gamma   90.00
#
_symmetry.space_group_name_H-M   'P 1'
#
loop_
_entity.id
_entity.type
_entity.pdbx_description
1 polymer ?
#
loop_
_entity_poly.entity_id
_entity_poly.type
_entity_poly.pdbx_seq_one_letter_code
_entity_poly.pdbx_strand_id
1 'polypeptide(L)'
;MSKPLYIIPGHGHGDPGAGGHGYSEATQVRKLAAEVKRLGGADVTVHDTSRNAYAQGDLNTINVPKGTMVLELHMDSGQASAKGAHVIIKSGFNADSFDNALAKALSSIFPGRSNIIVGRSDLANANRAAKRGINYRLAECGFISNEHDAKYFDSHLTEVATAILKAAGIKVKGAASAPAPSAPATPAPSTGGLSVDGWWGWGTTKALQAHLRCVADGEVWGQWSGNRRWLPNCAGGWKWGANPSGSPVIRALQSRLGATADGIAGRDTVSALQRRLGVYPDGVCGPKTVRALQAALNDGRL
;
A
#
# COMPACT_ATOMS: atom_id res chain seq x y z
N MET A 1 -6.53 4.21 -30.98
CA MET A 1 -6.77 3.26 -29.87
C MET A 1 -6.24 3.90 -28.59
N SER A 2 -6.97 3.83 -27.47
CA SER A 2 -6.45 4.30 -26.17
C SER A 2 -5.18 3.51 -25.82
N LYS A 3 -4.14 4.20 -25.34
CA LYS A 3 -2.96 3.52 -24.79
C LYS A 3 -3.33 3.00 -23.39
N PRO A 4 -3.22 1.69 -23.11
CA PRO A 4 -3.54 1.17 -21.78
C PRO A 4 -2.57 1.74 -20.73
N LEU A 5 -3.08 1.97 -19.53
CA LEU A 5 -2.32 2.44 -18.38
C LEU A 5 -2.07 1.27 -17.42
N TYR A 6 -0.81 1.03 -17.08
CA TYR A 6 -0.41 0.01 -16.12
C TYR A 6 0.14 0.70 -14.88
N ILE A 7 -0.54 0.51 -13.74
CA ILE A 7 -0.21 1.13 -12.46
C ILE A 7 0.57 0.15 -11.59
N ILE A 8 1.72 0.57 -11.09
CA ILE A 8 2.50 -0.12 -10.07
C ILE A 8 2.37 0.68 -8.77
N PRO A 9 1.55 0.26 -7.80
CA PRO A 9 1.64 0.84 -6.45
C PRO A 9 2.98 0.44 -5.83
N GLY A 10 3.81 1.44 -5.49
CA GLY A 10 5.13 1.27 -4.89
C GLY A 10 5.09 0.46 -3.59
N HIS A 11 6.27 -0.04 -3.21
CA HIS A 11 6.46 -0.87 -2.02
C HIS A 11 5.58 -2.15 -2.02
N GLY A 12 5.24 -2.66 -0.84
CA GLY A 12 4.45 -3.87 -0.69
C GLY A 12 5.24 -5.08 -0.21
N HIS A 13 4.56 -6.23 -0.11
CA HIS A 13 5.17 -7.48 0.35
C HIS A 13 5.88 -7.33 1.71
N GLY A 14 5.23 -6.64 2.65
CA GLY A 14 5.80 -6.34 3.97
C GLY A 14 6.65 -5.07 4.04
N ASP A 15 7.03 -4.47 2.91
CA ASP A 15 7.66 -3.15 2.86
C ASP A 15 6.57 -2.06 2.87
N PRO A 16 6.49 -1.22 3.93
CA PRO A 16 5.51 -0.14 4.03
C PRO A 16 5.89 1.11 3.25
N GLY A 17 7.14 1.22 2.78
CA GLY A 17 7.71 2.49 2.31
C GLY A 17 7.86 3.51 3.44
N ALA A 18 7.88 4.79 3.07
CA ALA A 18 7.89 5.87 4.03
C ALA A 18 6.59 5.93 4.85
N GLY A 19 6.67 6.56 6.03
CA GLY A 19 5.53 6.73 6.92
C GLY A 19 5.51 8.10 7.58
N GLY A 20 4.31 8.59 7.88
CA GLY A 20 4.10 9.90 8.49
C GLY A 20 2.63 10.13 8.80
N HIS A 21 2.34 10.85 9.89
CA HIS A 21 0.98 11.31 10.24
C HIS A 21 -0.09 10.21 10.32
N GLY A 22 0.30 8.99 10.72
CA GLY A 22 -0.59 7.82 10.79
C GLY A 22 -0.76 7.06 9.47
N TYR A 23 -0.06 7.47 8.41
CA TYR A 23 -0.09 6.83 7.09
C TYR A 23 1.21 6.08 6.79
N SER A 24 1.09 5.09 5.92
CA SER A 24 2.21 4.41 5.26
C SER A 24 2.06 4.57 3.75
N GLU A 25 3.16 4.76 3.07
CA GLU A 25 3.21 5.00 1.63
C GLU A 25 2.56 3.87 0.85
N ALA A 26 2.95 2.62 1.12
CA ALA A 26 2.39 1.43 0.48
C ALA A 26 0.85 1.39 0.56
N THR A 27 0.29 1.79 1.71
CA THR A 27 -1.17 1.83 1.89
C THR A 27 -1.80 2.94 1.04
N GLN A 28 -1.23 4.15 1.07
CA GLN A 28 -1.77 5.31 0.35
C GLN A 28 -1.73 5.11 -1.17
N VAL A 29 -0.61 4.63 -1.72
CA VAL A 29 -0.48 4.43 -3.17
C VAL A 29 -1.30 3.24 -3.67
N ARG A 30 -1.59 2.24 -2.81
CA ARG A 30 -2.55 1.16 -3.11
C ARG A 30 -4.00 1.65 -3.14
N LYS A 31 -4.41 2.54 -2.22
CA LYS A 31 -5.71 3.22 -2.29
C LYS A 31 -5.86 3.98 -3.61
N LEU A 32 -4.83 4.75 -3.99
CA LEU A 32 -4.84 5.50 -5.24
C LEU A 32 -4.90 4.59 -6.46
N ALA A 33 -4.11 3.52 -6.51
CA ALA A 33 -4.15 2.55 -7.61
C ALA A 33 -5.53 1.90 -7.77
N ALA A 34 -6.18 1.56 -6.66
CA ALA A 34 -7.54 1.01 -6.67
C ALA A 34 -8.56 2.03 -7.21
N GLU A 35 -8.44 3.31 -6.83
CA GLU A 35 -9.33 4.36 -7.29
C GLU A 35 -9.12 4.68 -8.79
N VAL A 36 -7.87 4.74 -9.26
CA VAL A 36 -7.54 4.87 -10.69
C VAL A 36 -8.12 3.70 -11.47
N LYS A 37 -8.05 2.46 -10.95
CA LYS A 37 -8.66 1.29 -11.58
C LYS A 37 -10.18 1.37 -11.62
N ARG A 38 -10.82 1.78 -10.52
CA ARG A 38 -12.27 1.93 -10.44
C ARG A 38 -12.78 2.92 -11.50
N LEU A 39 -12.10 4.07 -11.61
CA LEU A 39 -12.46 5.14 -12.54
C LEU A 39 -12.03 4.85 -14.00
N GLY A 40 -10.94 4.15 -14.25
CA GLY A 40 -10.46 3.83 -15.61
C GLY A 40 -11.06 2.55 -16.19
N GLY A 41 -11.52 1.63 -15.33
CA GLY A 41 -12.10 0.36 -15.73
C GLY A 41 -11.12 -0.52 -16.51
N ALA A 42 -11.53 -0.98 -17.70
CA ALA A 42 -10.73 -1.87 -18.54
C ALA A 42 -9.45 -1.23 -19.13
N ASP A 43 -9.37 0.10 -19.21
CA ASP A 43 -8.19 0.79 -19.76
C ASP A 43 -7.02 0.87 -18.75
N VAL A 44 -7.27 0.47 -17.49
CA VAL A 44 -6.28 0.48 -16.42
C VAL A 44 -6.01 -0.95 -15.95
N THR A 45 -4.75 -1.34 -15.86
CA THR A 45 -4.31 -2.56 -15.17
C THR A 45 -3.52 -2.16 -13.93
N VAL A 46 -3.76 -2.83 -12.80
CA VAL A 46 -3.00 -2.63 -11.56
C VAL A 46 -2.12 -3.84 -11.35
N HIS A 47 -0.84 -3.59 -11.02
CA HIS A 47 0.10 -4.63 -10.67
C HIS A 47 -0.34 -5.43 -9.45
N ASP A 48 0.08 -6.69 -9.39
CA ASP A 48 -0.24 -7.59 -8.27
C ASP A 48 0.19 -6.98 -6.93
N THR A 49 -0.80 -6.61 -6.11
CA THR A 49 -0.57 -5.92 -4.84
C THR A 49 -0.08 -6.86 -3.73
N SER A 50 0.06 -8.17 -3.99
CA SER A 50 0.79 -9.08 -3.11
C SER A 50 2.31 -9.00 -3.25
N ARG A 51 2.78 -8.34 -4.32
CA ARG A 51 4.19 -8.23 -4.69
C ARG A 51 4.77 -6.86 -4.36
N ASN A 52 6.09 -6.80 -4.37
CA ASN A 52 6.90 -5.61 -4.40
C ASN A 52 7.72 -5.60 -5.70
N ALA A 53 7.27 -4.81 -6.67
CA ALA A 53 7.83 -4.81 -8.02
C ALA A 53 9.33 -4.43 -8.05
N TYR A 54 9.76 -3.57 -7.12
CA TYR A 54 11.17 -3.20 -6.95
C TYR A 54 11.99 -4.35 -6.38
N ALA A 55 11.61 -4.87 -5.21
CA ALA A 55 12.39 -5.86 -4.49
C ALA A 55 12.44 -7.21 -5.24
N GLN A 56 11.36 -7.57 -5.92
CA GLN A 56 11.25 -8.82 -6.67
C GLN A 56 11.69 -8.68 -8.14
N GLY A 57 12.05 -7.47 -8.57
CA GLY A 57 12.61 -7.23 -9.89
C GLY A 57 11.60 -7.46 -11.03
N ASP A 58 10.32 -7.22 -10.79
CA ASP A 58 9.24 -7.59 -11.72
C ASP A 58 9.36 -6.86 -13.06
N LEU A 59 9.93 -5.66 -13.06
CA LEU A 59 10.20 -4.93 -14.31
C LEU A 59 11.17 -5.67 -15.24
N ASN A 60 11.94 -6.66 -14.76
CA ASN A 60 12.78 -7.50 -15.63
C ASN A 60 11.97 -8.48 -16.49
N THR A 61 10.80 -8.91 -16.02
CA THR A 61 10.06 -10.03 -16.63
C THR A 61 8.62 -9.70 -16.99
N ILE A 62 8.07 -8.61 -16.45
CA ILE A 62 6.68 -8.23 -16.67
C ILE A 62 6.38 -8.11 -18.16
N ASN A 63 5.27 -8.68 -18.60
CA ASN A 63 4.79 -8.57 -19.96
C ASN A 63 3.73 -7.46 -20.03
N VAL A 64 4.11 -6.30 -20.53
CA VAL A 64 3.19 -5.18 -20.81
C VAL A 64 3.08 -5.00 -22.33
N PRO A 65 1.86 -4.89 -22.90
CA PRO A 65 1.70 -4.66 -24.32
C PRO A 65 2.51 -3.45 -24.81
N LYS A 66 3.05 -3.52 -26.02
CA LYS A 66 3.80 -2.41 -26.61
C LYS A 66 2.93 -1.15 -26.65
N GLY A 67 3.49 -0.01 -26.21
CA GLY A 67 2.76 1.25 -26.13
C GLY A 67 1.95 1.46 -24.84
N THR A 68 1.94 0.49 -23.92
CA THR A 68 1.42 0.67 -22.55
C THR A 68 2.22 1.73 -21.81
N MET A 69 1.53 2.65 -21.15
CA MET A 69 2.15 3.61 -20.23
C MET A 69 2.24 2.95 -18.85
N VAL A 70 3.46 2.78 -18.31
CA VAL A 70 3.65 2.25 -16.96
C VAL A 70 3.91 3.38 -15.97
N LEU A 71 3.05 3.54 -14.98
CA LEU A 71 3.17 4.54 -13.92
C LEU A 71 3.36 3.84 -12.57
N GLU A 72 4.52 4.05 -11.94
CA GLU A 72 4.77 3.65 -10.55
C GLU A 72 4.37 4.78 -9.60
N LEU A 73 3.57 4.48 -8.58
CA LEU A 73 3.05 5.46 -7.62
C LEU A 73 3.80 5.37 -6.30
N HIS A 74 4.30 6.50 -5.82
CA HIS A 74 5.00 6.68 -4.54
C HIS A 74 4.51 7.94 -3.82
N MET A 75 4.93 8.12 -2.58
CA MET A 75 4.84 9.37 -1.83
C MET A 75 6.22 9.73 -1.27
N ASP A 76 6.69 10.93 -1.57
CA ASP A 76 8.03 11.35 -1.20
C ASP A 76 8.13 11.53 0.33
N SER A 77 9.35 11.56 0.85
CA SER A 77 9.61 11.75 2.26
C SER A 77 10.90 12.52 2.48
N GLY A 78 10.87 13.44 3.43
CA GLY A 78 12.01 14.28 3.77
C GLY A 78 11.77 15.08 5.04
N GLN A 79 12.44 16.22 5.15
CA GLN A 79 12.19 17.17 6.24
C GLN A 79 10.73 17.63 6.23
N ALA A 80 10.18 17.99 7.40
CA ALA A 80 8.76 18.30 7.55
C ALA A 80 8.25 19.43 6.62
N SER A 81 9.12 20.36 6.22
CA SER A 81 8.79 21.46 5.30
C SER A 81 8.80 21.07 3.81
N ALA A 82 9.42 19.94 3.46
CA ALA A 82 9.45 19.45 2.09
C ALA A 82 8.05 19.02 1.65
N LYS A 83 7.63 19.44 0.46
CA LYS A 83 6.27 19.23 -0.05
C LYS A 83 6.22 19.26 -1.58
N GLY A 84 5.09 18.83 -2.11
CA GLY A 84 4.74 18.91 -3.51
C GLY A 84 5.08 17.64 -4.30
N ALA A 85 4.40 17.48 -5.43
CA ALA A 85 4.54 16.31 -6.30
C ALA A 85 5.53 16.54 -7.45
N HIS A 86 6.14 15.46 -7.91
CA HIS A 86 6.92 15.45 -9.14
C HIS A 86 6.88 14.08 -9.82
N VAL A 87 7.25 14.04 -11.09
CA VAL A 87 7.39 12.83 -11.90
C VAL A 87 8.88 12.58 -12.12
N ILE A 88 9.29 11.33 -11.96
CA ILE A 88 10.63 10.86 -12.23
C ILE A 88 10.63 10.03 -13.52
N ILE A 89 11.55 10.36 -14.42
CA ILE A 89 11.85 9.59 -15.63
C ILE A 89 13.30 9.11 -15.61
N LYS A 90 13.65 8.17 -16.50
CA LYS A 90 15.03 7.74 -16.65
C LYS A 90 15.90 8.92 -17.10
N SER A 91 16.99 9.18 -16.38
CA SER A 91 17.98 10.20 -16.78
C SER A 91 18.52 9.91 -18.19
N GLY A 92 18.56 10.95 -19.03
CA GLY A 92 18.90 10.88 -20.45
C GLY A 92 17.70 10.63 -21.38
N PHE A 93 16.49 10.42 -20.86
CA PHE A 93 15.27 10.32 -21.65
C PHE A 93 14.56 11.67 -21.69
N ASN A 94 13.82 11.93 -22.76
CA ASN A 94 12.95 13.08 -22.88
C ASN A 94 11.57 12.74 -22.31
N ALA A 95 10.99 13.66 -21.54
CA ALA A 95 9.62 13.55 -21.06
C ALA A 95 8.64 13.50 -22.24
N ASP A 96 7.70 12.54 -22.22
CA ASP A 96 6.67 12.43 -23.23
C ASP A 96 5.41 13.26 -22.88
N SER A 97 4.39 13.21 -23.72
CA SER A 97 3.14 13.95 -23.48
C SER A 97 2.44 13.54 -22.17
N PHE A 98 2.54 12.28 -21.78
CA PHE A 98 1.94 11.79 -20.54
C PHE A 98 2.73 12.29 -19.33
N ASP A 99 4.07 12.21 -19.37
CA ASP A 99 4.92 12.71 -18.28
C ASP A 99 4.66 14.21 -18.01
N ASN A 100 4.59 15.01 -19.08
CA ASN A 100 4.31 16.45 -19.00
C ASN A 100 2.91 16.75 -18.43
N ALA A 101 1.88 16.05 -18.92
CA ALA A 101 0.52 16.24 -18.43
C ALA A 101 0.35 15.79 -16.97
N LEU A 102 0.98 14.67 -16.61
CA LEU A 102 0.95 14.11 -15.27
C LEU A 102 1.66 15.02 -14.27
N ALA A 103 2.88 15.46 -14.57
CA ALA A 103 3.66 16.35 -13.71
C ALA A 103 2.94 17.68 -13.49
N LYS A 104 2.38 18.29 -14.55
CA LYS A 104 1.60 19.52 -14.43
C LYS A 104 0.39 19.34 -13.54
N ALA A 105 -0.39 18.28 -13.73
CA ALA A 105 -1.61 18.06 -12.96
C ALA A 105 -1.29 17.77 -11.49
N LEU A 106 -0.34 16.87 -11.21
CA LEU A 106 0.03 16.53 -9.83
C LEU A 106 0.69 17.71 -9.10
N SER A 107 1.54 18.50 -9.77
CA SER A 107 2.14 19.69 -9.16
C SER A 107 1.13 20.81 -8.88
N SER A 108 -0.02 20.80 -9.57
CA SER A 108 -1.12 21.74 -9.30
C SER A 108 -1.90 21.32 -8.05
N ILE A 109 -2.06 20.01 -7.83
CA ILE A 109 -2.69 19.45 -6.62
C ILE A 109 -1.75 19.57 -5.41
N PHE A 110 -0.46 19.24 -5.62
CA PHE A 110 0.57 19.28 -4.59
C PHE A 110 1.72 20.21 -5.05
N PRO A 111 1.63 21.52 -4.80
CA PRO A 111 2.67 22.48 -5.18
C PRO A 111 3.85 22.45 -4.21
N GLY A 112 5.05 22.79 -4.71
CA GLY A 112 6.22 23.01 -3.84
C GLY A 112 7.56 22.49 -4.38
N ARG A 113 7.56 21.71 -5.47
CA ARG A 113 8.80 21.23 -6.11
C ARG A 113 9.35 22.28 -7.07
N SER A 114 10.67 22.53 -7.01
CA SER A 114 11.37 23.39 -7.98
C SER A 114 11.40 22.79 -9.38
N ASN A 115 11.45 21.45 -9.47
CA ASN A 115 11.35 20.71 -10.72
C ASN A 115 10.23 19.67 -10.59
N ILE A 116 9.26 19.74 -11.50
CA ILE A 116 8.11 18.83 -11.52
C ILE A 116 8.37 17.58 -12.35
N ILE A 117 9.43 17.57 -13.17
CA ILE A 117 9.97 16.38 -13.85
C ILE A 117 11.46 16.29 -13.54
N VAL A 118 11.91 15.11 -13.10
CA VAL A 118 13.31 14.88 -12.73
C VAL A 118 13.82 13.62 -13.42
N GLY A 119 14.97 13.73 -14.10
CA GLY A 119 15.68 12.57 -14.64
C GLY A 119 16.54 11.90 -13.56
N ARG A 120 16.37 10.59 -13.35
CA ARG A 120 17.16 9.82 -12.35
C ARG A 120 17.84 8.60 -12.99
N SER A 121 19.09 8.33 -12.60
CA SER A 121 19.89 7.18 -13.06
C SER A 121 20.10 6.12 -11.99
N ASP A 122 19.74 6.41 -10.74
CA ASP A 122 19.94 5.59 -9.56
C ASP A 122 18.72 4.72 -9.21
N LEU A 123 17.57 4.93 -9.86
CA LEU A 123 16.35 4.15 -9.60
C LEU A 123 16.31 2.85 -10.41
N ALA A 124 16.30 1.72 -9.70
CA ALA A 124 16.39 0.40 -10.34
C ALA A 124 15.22 0.11 -11.30
N ASN A 125 13.97 0.44 -10.94
CA ASN A 125 12.83 0.17 -11.83
C ASN A 125 12.85 1.05 -13.08
N ALA A 126 13.26 2.32 -12.97
CA ALA A 126 13.48 3.17 -14.14
C ALA A 126 14.56 2.59 -15.07
N ASN A 127 15.65 2.09 -14.51
CA ASN A 127 16.74 1.45 -15.27
C ASN A 127 16.29 0.12 -15.92
N ARG A 128 15.58 -0.74 -15.20
CA ARG A 128 15.04 -2.02 -15.71
C ARG A 128 14.05 -1.79 -16.84
N ALA A 129 13.14 -0.83 -16.67
CA ALA A 129 12.17 -0.46 -17.70
C ALA A 129 12.86 0.11 -18.96
N ALA A 130 13.81 1.03 -18.77
CA ALA A 130 14.59 1.61 -19.87
C ALA A 130 15.33 0.54 -20.68
N LYS A 131 15.98 -0.42 -20.00
CA LYS A 131 16.67 -1.56 -20.67
C LYS A 131 15.73 -2.40 -21.53
N ARG A 132 14.44 -2.42 -21.20
CA ARG A 132 13.42 -3.20 -21.92
C ARG A 132 12.56 -2.37 -22.88
N GLY A 133 12.86 -1.07 -23.04
CA GLY A 133 12.05 -0.17 -23.87
C GLY A 133 10.61 0.00 -23.36
N ILE A 134 10.37 -0.22 -22.06
CA ILE A 134 9.08 0.02 -21.43
C ILE A 134 8.95 1.53 -21.21
N ASN A 135 7.87 2.12 -21.72
CA ASN A 135 7.51 3.48 -21.35
C ASN A 135 7.18 3.44 -19.85
N TYR A 136 8.06 3.99 -19.00
CA TYR A 136 7.96 3.98 -17.54
C TYR A 136 8.21 5.37 -16.95
N ARG A 137 7.44 5.72 -15.92
CA ARG A 137 7.68 6.85 -15.03
C ARG A 137 7.31 6.47 -13.59
N LEU A 138 7.86 7.19 -12.64
CA LEU A 138 7.45 7.14 -11.23
C LEU A 138 6.82 8.50 -10.88
N ALA A 139 5.71 8.51 -10.17
CA ALA A 139 5.13 9.74 -9.63
C ALA A 139 5.18 9.72 -8.11
N GLU A 140 5.76 10.78 -7.56
CA GLU A 140 5.76 11.07 -6.14
C GLU A 140 4.58 11.99 -5.86
N CYS A 141 3.49 11.44 -5.34
CA CYS A 141 2.20 12.12 -5.23
C CYS A 141 2.08 12.98 -3.96
N GLY A 142 3.05 13.87 -3.76
CA GLY A 142 3.20 14.68 -2.55
C GLY A 142 4.07 14.01 -1.49
N PHE A 143 4.26 14.67 -0.35
CA PHE A 143 5.12 14.19 0.74
C PHE A 143 4.33 13.53 1.86
N ILE A 144 4.59 12.24 2.14
CA ILE A 144 3.97 11.57 3.30
C ILE A 144 4.49 12.10 4.64
N SER A 145 5.71 12.65 4.65
CA SER A 145 6.30 13.29 5.83
C SER A 145 5.73 14.70 6.10
N ASN A 146 5.06 15.31 5.13
CA ASN A 146 4.42 16.62 5.29
C ASN A 146 2.94 16.45 5.66
N GLU A 147 2.52 17.08 6.76
CA GLU A 147 1.17 16.86 7.31
C GLU A 147 0.07 17.32 6.36
N HIS A 148 0.29 18.44 5.67
CA HIS A 148 -0.67 18.96 4.70
C HIS A 148 -0.80 18.02 3.51
N ASP A 149 0.30 17.68 2.84
CA ASP A 149 0.28 16.80 1.66
C ASP A 149 -0.31 15.42 2.00
N ALA A 150 0.09 14.82 3.12
CA ALA A 150 -0.40 13.51 3.55
C ALA A 150 -1.93 13.50 3.77
N LYS A 151 -2.47 14.51 4.48
CA LYS A 151 -3.92 14.64 4.72
C LYS A 151 -4.68 15.02 3.45
N TYR A 152 -4.11 15.90 2.63
CA TYR A 152 -4.74 16.34 1.39
C TYR A 152 -4.86 15.16 0.40
N PHE A 153 -3.80 14.36 0.25
CA PHE A 153 -3.83 13.16 -0.57
C PHE A 153 -4.95 12.19 -0.16
N ASP A 154 -5.10 11.91 1.14
CA ASP A 154 -6.11 10.96 1.61
C ASP A 154 -7.54 11.47 1.37
N SER A 155 -7.77 12.77 1.57
CA SER A 155 -9.09 13.39 1.40
C SER A 155 -9.47 13.73 -0.05
N HIS A 156 -8.48 13.81 -0.96
CA HIS A 156 -8.67 14.19 -2.37
C HIS A 156 -8.27 13.06 -3.34
N LEU A 157 -8.32 11.79 -2.90
CA LEU A 157 -7.90 10.63 -3.67
C LEU A 157 -8.53 10.55 -5.08
N THR A 158 -9.83 10.85 -5.18
CA THR A 158 -10.58 10.87 -6.46
C THR A 158 -10.08 11.95 -7.42
N GLU A 159 -9.67 13.10 -6.89
CA GLU A 159 -9.09 14.19 -7.68
C GLU A 159 -7.74 13.75 -8.27
N VAL A 160 -6.85 13.18 -7.44
CA VAL A 160 -5.56 12.64 -7.87
C VAL A 160 -5.75 11.54 -8.92
N ALA A 161 -6.67 10.61 -8.69
CA ALA A 161 -6.96 9.53 -9.64
C ALA A 161 -7.50 10.06 -10.98
N THR A 162 -8.40 11.05 -10.92
CA THR A 162 -8.94 11.73 -12.10
C THR A 162 -7.85 12.45 -12.88
N ALA A 163 -6.92 13.13 -12.19
CA ALA A 163 -5.79 13.80 -12.80
C ALA A 163 -4.88 12.83 -13.56
N ILE A 164 -4.58 11.66 -12.97
CA ILE A 164 -3.81 10.59 -13.61
C ILE A 164 -4.49 10.10 -14.89
N LEU A 165 -5.80 9.80 -14.82
CA LEU A 165 -6.56 9.30 -15.98
C LEU A 165 -6.62 10.34 -17.11
N LYS A 166 -6.87 11.60 -16.77
CA LYS A 166 -6.88 12.71 -17.75
C LYS A 166 -5.50 12.89 -18.39
N ALA A 167 -4.42 12.84 -17.61
CA ALA A 167 -3.06 12.91 -18.14
C ALA A 167 -2.76 11.74 -19.10
N ALA A 168 -3.28 10.55 -18.81
CA ALA A 168 -3.16 9.37 -19.66
C ALA A 168 -4.09 9.40 -20.89
N GLY A 169 -4.97 10.41 -21.04
CA GLY A 169 -5.98 10.46 -22.09
C GLY A 169 -7.08 9.39 -21.94
N ILE A 170 -7.26 8.85 -20.74
CA ILE A 170 -8.28 7.84 -20.43
C ILE A 170 -9.54 8.56 -19.93
N LYS A 171 -10.69 8.22 -20.53
CA LYS A 171 -11.98 8.73 -20.08
C LYS A 171 -12.30 8.18 -18.68
N VAL A 172 -12.64 9.08 -17.77
CA VAL A 172 -13.13 8.73 -16.43
C VAL A 172 -14.50 8.09 -16.56
N LYS A 173 -14.65 6.87 -16.05
CA LYS A 173 -15.89 6.08 -16.01
C LYS A 173 -16.45 6.16 -14.59
N GLY A 174 -17.78 6.31 -14.50
CA GLY A 174 -18.44 6.38 -13.20
C GLY A 174 -18.37 7.75 -12.51
N ALA A 175 -18.26 8.84 -13.28
CA ALA A 175 -18.58 10.18 -12.79
C ALA A 175 -20.11 10.31 -12.63
N ALA A 176 -20.70 9.54 -11.72
CA ALA A 176 -21.80 10.09 -10.94
C ALA A 176 -21.16 11.18 -10.08
N SER A 177 -21.73 12.38 -10.13
CA SER A 177 -21.35 13.56 -9.35
C SER A 177 -20.71 13.19 -8.01
N ALA A 178 -19.50 13.69 -7.77
CA ALA A 178 -19.03 13.85 -6.40
C ALA A 178 -20.15 14.54 -5.62
N PRO A 179 -20.51 14.10 -4.40
CA PRO A 179 -21.30 14.97 -3.55
C PRO A 179 -20.52 16.29 -3.45
N ALA A 180 -21.23 17.43 -3.52
CA ALA A 180 -20.72 18.67 -2.96
C ALA A 180 -20.14 18.38 -1.56
N PRO A 181 -19.12 19.12 -1.06
CA PRO A 181 -18.58 18.88 0.27
C PRO A 181 -19.77 18.85 1.24
N SER A 182 -20.10 17.65 1.70
CA SER A 182 -21.21 17.51 2.62
C SER A 182 -20.73 18.19 3.88
N ALA A 183 -21.36 19.32 4.22
CA ALA A 183 -21.42 19.78 5.60
C ALA A 183 -21.58 18.53 6.48
N PRO A 184 -20.80 18.39 7.56
CA PRO A 184 -20.63 17.12 8.25
C PRO A 184 -22.01 16.54 8.53
N ALA A 185 -22.36 15.49 7.79
CA ALA A 185 -23.50 14.68 8.15
C ALA A 185 -23.09 14.14 9.50
N THR A 186 -23.74 14.59 10.57
CA THR A 186 -23.50 14.12 11.92
C THR A 186 -23.42 12.60 11.83
N PRO A 187 -22.24 11.99 11.99
CA PRO A 187 -22.15 10.56 11.89
C PRO A 187 -22.98 10.03 13.05
N ALA A 188 -23.96 9.18 12.75
CA ALA A 188 -24.36 8.20 13.74
C ALA A 188 -23.06 7.57 14.26
N PRO A 189 -22.82 7.54 15.58
CA PRO A 189 -21.49 7.34 16.13
C PRO A 189 -20.84 6.10 15.56
N SER A 190 -19.79 6.29 14.75
CA SER A 190 -18.97 5.22 14.21
C SER A 190 -18.04 4.74 15.32
N THR A 191 -18.26 3.52 15.81
CA THR A 191 -17.28 2.83 16.66
C THR A 191 -16.07 2.48 15.80
N GLY A 192 -14.89 3.06 16.07
CA GLY A 192 -13.69 2.98 15.22
C GLY A 192 -13.09 1.58 15.02
N GLY A 193 -13.66 0.80 14.10
CA GLY A 193 -13.17 -0.51 13.69
C GLY A 193 -12.03 -0.48 12.66
N LEU A 194 -11.31 -1.59 12.54
CA LEU A 194 -10.25 -1.86 11.57
C LEU A 194 -10.78 -1.92 10.12
N SER A 195 -9.93 -1.50 9.19
CA SER A 195 -10.06 -1.87 7.77
C SER A 195 -9.86 -3.37 7.56
N VAL A 196 -10.70 -4.00 6.75
CA VAL A 196 -10.63 -5.42 6.39
C VAL A 196 -9.91 -5.56 5.03
N ASP A 197 -8.59 -5.36 5.03
CA ASP A 197 -7.77 -5.26 3.82
C ASP A 197 -6.92 -6.52 3.53
N GLY A 198 -6.84 -7.46 4.47
CA GLY A 198 -6.04 -8.67 4.32
C GLY A 198 -4.54 -8.47 4.52
N TRP A 199 -4.13 -7.35 5.12
CA TRP A 199 -2.77 -7.09 5.58
C TRP A 199 -2.70 -6.92 7.08
N TRP A 200 -1.94 -7.79 7.75
CA TRP A 200 -1.76 -7.72 9.18
C TRP A 200 -0.62 -6.75 9.47
N GLY A 201 -0.96 -5.47 9.49
CA GLY A 201 -0.08 -4.36 9.85
C GLY A 201 -0.30 -3.87 11.29
N TRP A 202 0.26 -2.69 11.60
CA TRP A 202 0.19 -2.06 12.94
C TRP A 202 -1.22 -1.95 13.50
N GLY A 203 -2.20 -1.57 12.68
CA GLY A 203 -3.60 -1.44 13.11
C GLY A 203 -4.17 -2.78 13.60
N THR A 204 -4.01 -3.84 12.80
CA THR A 204 -4.45 -5.20 13.18
C THR A 204 -3.71 -5.69 14.43
N THR A 205 -2.40 -5.45 14.54
CA THR A 205 -1.64 -5.79 15.74
C THR A 205 -2.14 -5.04 16.97
N LYS A 206 -2.37 -3.72 16.87
CA LYS A 206 -2.83 -2.88 17.97
C LYS A 206 -4.22 -3.28 18.47
N ALA A 207 -5.12 -3.60 17.55
CA ALA A 207 -6.44 -4.11 17.88
C ALA A 207 -6.39 -5.51 18.50
N LEU A 208 -5.55 -6.40 17.99
CA LEU A 208 -5.33 -7.72 18.60
C LEU A 208 -4.78 -7.59 20.02
N GLN A 209 -3.79 -6.71 20.21
CA GLN A 209 -3.22 -6.43 21.53
C GLN A 209 -4.27 -5.89 22.49
N ALA A 210 -5.09 -4.92 22.06
CA ALA A 210 -6.18 -4.40 22.88
C ALA A 210 -7.20 -5.50 23.24
N HIS A 211 -7.61 -6.32 22.26
CA HIS A 211 -8.54 -7.44 22.47
C HIS A 211 -8.00 -8.47 23.46
N LEU A 212 -6.72 -8.79 23.36
CA LEU A 212 -6.02 -9.73 24.24
C LEU A 212 -5.47 -9.10 25.52
N ARG A 213 -5.77 -7.81 25.78
CA ARG A 213 -5.31 -7.05 26.96
C ARG A 213 -3.78 -7.01 27.12
N CYS A 214 -3.07 -6.98 26.00
CA CYS A 214 -1.63 -6.71 25.92
C CYS A 214 -1.38 -5.20 25.81
N VAL A 215 -0.11 -4.78 25.98
CA VAL A 215 0.30 -3.41 25.60
C VAL A 215 0.05 -3.22 24.11
N ALA A 216 -0.75 -2.21 23.76
CA ALA A 216 -1.16 -1.93 22.39
C ALA A 216 -0.16 -1.01 21.68
N ASP A 217 1.07 -1.49 21.48
CA ASP A 217 2.16 -0.77 20.81
C ASP A 217 2.17 -0.93 19.27
N GLY A 218 1.38 -1.87 18.74
CA GLY A 218 1.30 -2.17 17.31
C GLY A 218 2.44 -3.04 16.79
N GLU A 219 3.32 -3.56 17.65
CA GLU A 219 4.47 -4.36 17.25
C GLU A 219 4.36 -5.84 17.64
N VAL A 220 4.87 -6.70 16.75
CA VAL A 220 5.05 -8.14 16.99
C VAL A 220 6.54 -8.44 16.94
N TRP A 221 7.23 -8.26 18.06
CA TRP A 221 8.68 -8.44 18.14
C TRP A 221 9.10 -9.89 18.47
N GLY A 222 10.41 -10.17 18.36
CA GLY A 222 10.98 -11.46 18.76
C GLY A 222 10.55 -12.65 17.90
N GLN A 223 10.16 -12.42 16.64
CA GLN A 223 9.70 -13.48 15.74
C GLN A 223 10.85 -14.15 14.99
N TRP A 224 10.76 -15.45 14.77
CA TRP A 224 11.79 -16.19 14.04
C TRP A 224 11.68 -15.96 12.53
N SER A 225 12.75 -15.48 11.90
CA SER A 225 12.77 -15.17 10.45
C SER A 225 12.48 -16.39 9.56
N GLY A 226 12.81 -17.61 10.01
CA GLY A 226 12.54 -18.85 9.28
C GLY A 226 11.05 -19.14 9.05
N ASN A 227 10.17 -18.54 9.86
CA ASN A 227 8.73 -18.69 9.73
C ASN A 227 8.08 -17.75 8.72
N ARG A 228 8.77 -16.70 8.23
CA ARG A 228 8.19 -15.69 7.32
C ARG A 228 7.44 -16.26 6.12
N ARG A 229 7.88 -17.42 5.60
CA ARG A 229 7.20 -18.14 4.52
C ARG A 229 5.73 -18.49 4.82
N TRP A 230 5.38 -18.67 6.08
CA TRP A 230 4.02 -18.96 6.57
C TRP A 230 3.22 -17.70 6.89
N LEU A 231 3.85 -16.52 6.89
CA LEU A 231 3.24 -15.26 7.28
C LEU A 231 3.39 -14.18 6.19
N PRO A 232 3.03 -14.46 4.92
CA PRO A 232 3.29 -13.55 3.80
C PRO A 232 2.52 -12.22 3.88
N ASN A 233 1.41 -12.19 4.63
CA ASN A 233 0.60 -10.97 4.82
C ASN A 233 0.76 -10.34 6.20
N CYS A 234 1.73 -10.80 6.99
CA CYS A 234 2.15 -10.18 8.24
C CYS A 234 3.24 -9.16 7.95
N ALA A 235 2.85 -7.88 8.00
CA ALA A 235 3.62 -6.77 7.47
C ALA A 235 3.99 -5.78 8.59
N GLY A 236 3.56 -4.52 8.47
CA GLY A 236 3.91 -3.46 9.40
C GLY A 236 3.82 -3.85 10.88
N GLY A 237 4.87 -3.56 11.63
CA GLY A 237 4.98 -3.87 13.06
C GLY A 237 5.63 -5.21 13.40
N TRP A 238 5.76 -6.15 12.44
CA TRP A 238 6.43 -7.43 12.67
C TRP A 238 7.96 -7.29 12.65
N LYS A 239 8.63 -7.74 13.72
CA LYS A 239 10.11 -7.72 13.85
C LYS A 239 10.66 -9.14 13.87
N TRP A 240 11.52 -9.43 12.91
CA TRP A 240 12.07 -10.77 12.65
C TRP A 240 13.55 -10.83 13.03
N GLY A 241 13.98 -11.97 13.58
CA GLY A 241 15.38 -12.22 13.93
C GLY A 241 15.75 -13.70 13.84
N ALA A 242 17.05 -13.99 13.85
CA ALA A 242 17.57 -15.36 13.88
C ALA A 242 17.38 -16.02 15.26
N ASN A 243 17.39 -15.21 16.34
CA ASN A 243 17.25 -15.64 17.73
C ASN A 243 15.93 -15.07 18.31
N PRO A 244 14.81 -15.79 18.19
CA PRO A 244 13.50 -15.30 18.61
C PRO A 244 13.33 -15.34 20.13
N SER A 245 12.84 -14.27 20.72
CA SER A 245 12.44 -14.20 22.13
C SER A 245 10.94 -14.43 22.36
N GLY A 246 10.14 -14.38 21.29
CA GLY A 246 8.69 -14.51 21.32
C GLY A 246 7.97 -13.22 21.77
N SER A 247 6.89 -12.87 21.09
CA SER A 247 6.07 -11.69 21.42
C SER A 247 4.98 -12.03 22.45
N PRO A 248 4.71 -11.15 23.43
CA PRO A 248 3.59 -11.31 24.36
C PRO A 248 2.23 -11.44 23.68
N VAL A 249 1.95 -10.68 22.61
CA VAL A 249 0.65 -10.76 21.91
C VAL A 249 0.47 -12.10 21.19
N ILE A 250 1.56 -12.65 20.63
CA ILE A 250 1.50 -13.98 20.00
C ILE A 250 1.34 -15.06 21.05
N ARG A 251 2.01 -14.95 22.19
CA ARG A 251 1.85 -15.88 23.32
C ARG A 251 0.41 -15.87 23.82
N ALA A 252 -0.19 -14.69 24.00
CA ALA A 252 -1.58 -14.54 24.39
C ALA A 252 -2.55 -15.12 23.34
N LEU A 253 -2.28 -14.88 22.05
CA LEU A 253 -3.05 -15.45 20.96
C LEU A 253 -2.98 -16.99 20.97
N GLN A 254 -1.78 -17.57 21.07
CA GLN A 254 -1.58 -19.02 21.13
C GLN A 254 -2.33 -19.64 22.31
N SER A 255 -2.25 -19.04 23.50
CA SER A 255 -3.01 -19.49 24.67
C SER A 255 -4.52 -19.47 24.40
N ARG A 256 -5.03 -18.40 23.77
CA ARG A 256 -6.44 -18.27 23.39
C ARG A 256 -6.89 -19.33 22.38
N LEU A 257 -5.97 -19.76 21.52
CA LEU A 257 -6.20 -20.78 20.48
C LEU A 257 -5.96 -22.22 20.97
N GLY A 258 -5.46 -22.42 22.19
CA GLY A 258 -5.07 -23.73 22.70
C GLY A 258 -3.82 -24.32 22.03
N ALA A 259 -2.95 -23.46 21.49
CA ALA A 259 -1.66 -23.86 20.92
C ALA A 259 -0.52 -23.67 21.94
N THR A 260 0.66 -24.24 21.66
CA THR A 260 1.87 -23.98 22.44
C THR A 260 2.15 -22.48 22.46
N ALA A 261 2.17 -21.89 23.67
CA ALA A 261 2.30 -20.45 23.87
C ALA A 261 3.78 -20.02 23.95
N ASP A 262 4.55 -20.28 22.90
CA ASP A 262 5.97 -19.93 22.82
C ASP A 262 6.21 -18.46 22.44
N GLY A 263 5.19 -17.75 21.96
CA GLY A 263 5.27 -16.36 21.50
C GLY A 263 5.78 -16.21 20.06
N ILE A 264 6.00 -17.30 19.33
CA ILE A 264 6.57 -17.30 17.99
C ILE A 264 5.50 -17.76 17.00
N ALA A 265 5.09 -16.86 16.11
CA ALA A 265 4.10 -17.18 15.10
C ALA A 265 4.73 -18.06 14.03
N GLY A 266 4.06 -19.17 13.74
CA GLY A 266 4.48 -20.15 12.74
C GLY A 266 3.27 -20.90 12.20
N ARG A 267 3.53 -21.92 11.38
CA ARG A 267 2.49 -22.68 10.68
C ARG A 267 1.38 -23.18 11.63
N ASP A 268 1.75 -23.71 12.79
CA ASP A 268 0.78 -24.27 13.74
C ASP A 268 -0.08 -23.20 14.40
N THR A 269 0.51 -22.06 14.79
CA THR A 269 -0.22 -20.88 15.27
C THR A 269 -1.23 -20.41 14.23
N VAL A 270 -0.83 -20.35 12.96
CA VAL A 270 -1.70 -19.94 11.85
C VAL A 270 -2.82 -20.95 11.62
N SER A 271 -2.53 -22.25 11.56
CA SER A 271 -3.56 -23.27 11.41
C SER A 271 -4.57 -23.26 12.55
N ALA A 272 -4.12 -23.00 13.79
CA ALA A 272 -5.01 -22.86 14.94
C ALA A 272 -5.89 -21.61 14.83
N LEU A 273 -5.31 -20.47 14.43
CA LEU A 273 -6.05 -19.24 14.16
C LEU A 273 -7.10 -19.44 13.07
N GLN A 274 -6.74 -20.11 11.98
CA GLN A 274 -7.65 -20.38 10.87
C GLN A 274 -8.85 -21.22 11.30
N ARG A 275 -8.63 -22.28 12.10
CA ARG A 275 -9.72 -23.07 12.69
C ARG A 275 -10.64 -22.21 13.55
N ARG A 276 -10.07 -21.34 14.40
CA ARG A 276 -10.84 -20.43 15.25
C ARG A 276 -11.69 -19.44 14.46
N LEU A 277 -11.18 -18.99 13.31
CA LEU A 277 -11.83 -18.04 12.41
C LEU A 277 -12.80 -18.69 11.40
N GLY A 278 -12.86 -20.02 11.33
CA GLY A 278 -13.70 -20.74 10.38
C GLY A 278 -13.21 -20.65 8.92
N VAL A 279 -11.91 -20.46 8.71
CA VAL A 279 -11.28 -20.50 7.37
C VAL A 279 -10.44 -21.76 7.20
N TYR A 280 -10.22 -22.19 5.95
CA TYR A 280 -9.46 -23.41 5.65
C TYR A 280 -8.05 -23.37 6.27
N PRO A 281 -7.64 -24.37 7.08
CA PRO A 281 -6.41 -24.31 7.87
C PRO A 281 -5.16 -24.75 7.09
N ASP A 282 -4.81 -24.02 6.03
CA ASP A 282 -3.61 -24.29 5.21
C ASP A 282 -2.27 -23.96 5.93
N GLY A 283 -2.32 -23.28 7.07
CA GLY A 283 -1.15 -22.88 7.85
C GLY A 283 -0.40 -21.66 7.28
N VAL A 284 -1.01 -20.95 6.31
CA VAL A 284 -0.46 -19.74 5.70
C VAL A 284 -1.31 -18.53 6.11
N CYS A 285 -0.68 -17.52 6.72
CA CYS A 285 -1.32 -16.27 7.09
C CYS A 285 -1.38 -15.37 5.86
N GLY A 286 -2.21 -15.79 4.89
CA GLY A 286 -2.51 -15.07 3.67
C GLY A 286 -3.70 -14.11 3.83
N PRO A 287 -4.11 -13.43 2.75
CA PRO A 287 -5.11 -12.36 2.83
C PRO A 287 -6.47 -12.83 3.34
N LYS A 288 -6.87 -14.09 3.07
CA LYS A 288 -8.13 -14.65 3.59
C LYS A 288 -8.10 -14.78 5.12
N THR A 289 -7.01 -15.33 5.67
CA THR A 289 -6.80 -15.47 7.11
C THR A 289 -6.81 -14.11 7.79
N VAL A 290 -6.11 -13.13 7.21
CA VAL A 290 -6.02 -11.79 7.79
C VAL A 290 -7.35 -11.04 7.75
N ARG A 291 -8.09 -11.10 6.63
CA ARG A 291 -9.44 -10.48 6.55
C ARG A 291 -10.38 -11.07 7.58
N ALA A 292 -10.35 -12.39 7.77
CA ALA A 292 -11.14 -13.06 8.79
C ALA A 292 -10.74 -12.62 10.21
N LEU A 293 -9.44 -12.47 10.49
CA LEU A 293 -8.94 -11.94 11.76
C LEU A 293 -9.44 -10.50 11.99
N GLN A 294 -9.29 -9.62 11.00
CA GLN A 294 -9.72 -8.23 11.09
C GLN A 294 -11.23 -8.10 11.34
N ALA A 295 -12.04 -8.88 10.62
CA ALA A 295 -13.48 -8.95 10.85
C ALA A 295 -13.82 -9.47 12.26
N ALA A 296 -13.15 -10.54 12.72
CA ALA A 296 -13.37 -11.08 14.06
C ALA A 296 -12.98 -10.08 15.17
N LEU A 297 -11.92 -9.29 14.98
CA LEU A 297 -11.51 -8.24 15.91
C LEU A 297 -12.51 -7.08 15.93
N ASN A 298 -13.02 -6.65 14.79
CA ASN A 298 -14.07 -5.62 14.72
C ASN A 298 -15.33 -6.01 15.49
N ASP A 299 -15.68 -7.30 15.42
CA ASP A 299 -16.85 -7.82 16.11
C ASP A 299 -16.56 -8.23 17.57
N GLY A 300 -15.30 -8.15 18.03
CA GLY A 300 -14.90 -8.59 19.37
C GLY A 300 -15.01 -10.11 19.59
N ARG A 301 -14.95 -10.93 18.53
CA ARG A 301 -15.27 -12.38 18.55
C ARG A 301 -14.06 -13.31 18.58
N LEU A 302 -12.84 -12.80 18.81
CA LEU A 302 -11.61 -13.60 18.81
C LEU A 302 -11.35 -14.39 20.11
#